data_AF-A0A812QJA6-F1
#
_entry.id   AF-A0A812QJA6-F1
#
_cell.length_a   1.000
_cell.length_b   1.000
_cell.length_c   1.000
_cell.angle_alpha   90.00
_cell.angle_beta   90.00
_cell.angle_gamma   90.00
#
_symmetry.space_group_name_H-M   'P 1'
#
loop_
_entity.id
_entity.type
_entity.pdbx_description
1 polymer ?
#
loop_
_entity_poly.entity_id
_entity_poly.type
_entity_poly.pdbx_seq_one_letter_code
_entity_poly.pdbx_strand_id
1 'polypeptide(L)'
;MTLETADWVFSKYGTFFRAMFTMFEITFSGGWPNSVRPLVDDVSIYFAIPCLLYVVFIVFAALRLITALLVRSTMQAMSNDVATAVLERQERSIELQAKLRMLFEDGDLDGDKALSLSEWEKLLEHREIVQFLSVLEVDVHDAKMLFHMLDDGDGLLTVQ
;
A
#
# COMPACT_ATOMS: atom_id res chain seq x y z
N MET A 1 -28.47 -44.37 22.52
CA MET A 1 -28.80 -42.95 22.71
C MET A 1 -29.51 -42.78 24.05
N THR A 2 -28.91 -42.06 24.99
CA THR A 2 -29.55 -41.67 26.26
C THR A 2 -30.44 -40.44 26.03
N LEU A 3 -31.36 -40.14 26.96
CA LEU A 3 -32.20 -38.93 26.89
C LEU A 3 -31.35 -37.65 26.87
N GLU A 4 -30.26 -37.62 27.65
CA GLU A 4 -29.32 -36.50 27.68
C GLU A 4 -28.64 -36.25 26.32
N THR A 5 -28.19 -37.31 25.64
CA THR A 5 -27.63 -37.19 24.28
C THR A 5 -28.68 -36.67 23.30
N ALA A 6 -29.92 -37.15 23.39
CA ALA A 6 -31.01 -36.71 22.52
C ALA A 6 -31.33 -35.22 22.69
N ASP A 7 -31.42 -34.74 23.93
CA ASP A 7 -31.65 -33.33 24.24
C ASP A 7 -30.49 -32.44 23.77
N TRP A 8 -29.25 -32.90 23.94
CA TRP A 8 -28.07 -32.20 23.45
C TRP A 8 -28.06 -32.10 21.92
N VAL A 9 -28.31 -33.21 21.21
CA VAL A 9 -28.38 -33.22 19.74
C VAL A 9 -29.51 -32.30 19.26
N PHE A 10 -30.67 -32.31 19.89
CA PHE A 10 -31.78 -31.43 19.53
C PHE A 10 -31.47 -29.95 19.80
N SER A 11 -30.72 -29.65 20.87
CA SER A 11 -30.27 -28.29 21.19
C SER A 11 -29.30 -27.74 20.13
N LYS A 12 -28.40 -28.57 19.61
CA LYS A 12 -27.38 -28.17 18.63
C LYS A 12 -27.83 -28.30 17.17
N TYR A 13 -28.60 -29.33 16.84
CA TYR A 13 -28.93 -29.72 15.46
C TYR A 13 -30.44 -29.87 15.19
N GLY A 14 -31.30 -29.69 16.19
CA GLY A 14 -32.74 -29.97 16.08
C GLY A 14 -33.54 -29.05 15.16
N THR A 15 -32.98 -27.89 14.80
CA THR A 15 -33.58 -26.99 13.80
C THR A 15 -32.52 -26.47 12.85
N PHE A 16 -32.95 -26.01 11.67
CA PHE A 16 -32.06 -25.44 10.65
C PHE A 16 -31.15 -24.34 11.22
N PHE A 17 -31.72 -23.36 11.92
CA PHE A 17 -30.94 -22.25 12.48
C PHE A 17 -29.97 -22.69 13.57
N ARG A 18 -30.33 -23.68 14.40
CA ARG A 18 -29.43 -24.24 15.42
C ARG A 18 -28.26 -24.98 14.78
N ALA A 19 -28.55 -25.81 13.77
CA ALA A 19 -27.52 -26.50 13.02
C ALA A 19 -26.60 -25.50 12.29
N MET A 20 -27.17 -24.47 11.65
CA MET A 20 -26.41 -23.41 11.00
C MET A 20 -25.49 -22.68 11.97
N PHE A 21 -25.98 -22.30 13.15
CA PHE A 21 -25.17 -21.66 14.18
C PHE A 21 -24.07 -22.59 14.71
N THR A 22 -24.38 -23.86 14.94
CA THR A 22 -23.38 -24.87 15.34
C THR A 22 -22.29 -25.06 14.28
N MET A 23 -22.65 -25.04 12.99
CA MET A 23 -21.67 -25.11 11.88
C MET A 23 -20.82 -23.84 11.78
N PHE A 24 -21.40 -22.68 12.08
CA PHE A 24 -20.64 -21.43 12.23
C PHE A 24 -19.66 -21.51 13.41
N GLU A 25 -20.09 -22.01 14.58
CA GLU A 25 -19.21 -22.26 15.73
C GLU A 25 -18.07 -23.21 15.35
N ILE A 26 -18.37 -24.33 14.68
CA ILE A 26 -17.36 -25.28 14.17
C ILE A 26 -16.35 -24.59 13.26
N THR A 27 -16.80 -23.64 12.44
CA THR A 27 -15.95 -22.95 11.45
C THR A 27 -14.98 -21.96 12.09
N PHE A 28 -15.44 -21.18 13.06
CA PHE A 28 -14.68 -20.03 13.56
C PHE A 28 -14.12 -20.21 14.98
N SER A 29 -14.69 -21.07 15.81
CA SER A 29 -14.26 -21.20 17.22
C SER A 29 -13.07 -22.15 17.43
N GLY A 30 -12.75 -23.00 16.45
CA GLY A 30 -11.76 -24.08 16.60
C GLY A 30 -12.18 -25.20 17.55
N GLY A 31 -13.28 -25.05 18.29
CA GLY A 31 -13.84 -26.03 19.22
C GLY A 31 -14.66 -27.15 18.56
N TRP A 32 -14.47 -27.38 17.25
CA TRP A 32 -15.22 -28.38 16.49
C TRP A 32 -15.22 -29.81 17.06
N PRO A 33 -14.17 -30.30 17.77
CA PRO A 33 -14.25 -31.63 18.38
C PRO A 33 -15.35 -31.74 19.44
N ASN A 34 -15.71 -30.65 20.12
CA ASN A 34 -16.76 -30.64 21.14
C ASN A 34 -18.16 -30.79 20.52
N SER A 35 -18.34 -30.33 19.28
CA SER A 35 -19.60 -30.46 18.55
C SER A 35 -19.69 -31.76 17.76
N VAL A 36 -18.55 -32.36 17.38
CA VAL A 36 -18.52 -33.56 16.52
C VAL A 36 -18.34 -34.86 17.31
N ARG A 37 -17.49 -34.90 18.36
CA ARG A 37 -17.20 -36.16 19.09
C ARG A 37 -18.44 -36.79 19.73
N PRO A 38 -19.31 -36.05 20.45
CA PRO A 38 -20.52 -36.66 21.02
C PRO A 38 -21.47 -37.21 19.95
N LEU A 39 -21.50 -36.60 18.75
CA LEU A 39 -22.29 -37.09 17.63
C LEU A 39 -21.75 -38.43 17.08
N VAL A 40 -20.42 -38.59 17.05
CA VAL A 40 -19.75 -39.79 16.55
C VAL A 40 -19.82 -40.93 17.57
N ASP A 41 -19.53 -40.63 18.84
CA ASP A 41 -19.39 -41.62 19.90
C ASP A 41 -20.75 -42.09 20.44
N ASP A 42 -21.72 -41.18 20.63
CA ASP A 42 -22.99 -41.50 21.30
C ASP A 42 -24.19 -41.70 20.35
N VAL A 43 -24.08 -41.26 19.09
CA VAL A 43 -25.14 -41.38 18.08
C VAL A 43 -24.77 -42.38 16.98
N SER A 44 -23.75 -42.07 16.17
CA SER A 44 -23.29 -42.98 15.12
C SER A 44 -21.94 -42.59 14.51
N ILE A 45 -21.07 -43.59 14.31
CA ILE A 45 -19.79 -43.43 13.60
C ILE A 45 -19.94 -42.86 12.18
N TYR A 46 -21.09 -43.06 11.52
CA TYR A 46 -21.32 -42.56 10.16
C TYR A 46 -21.29 -41.02 10.06
N PHE A 47 -21.50 -40.30 11.16
CA PHE A 47 -21.36 -38.84 11.19
C PHE A 47 -19.91 -38.36 11.13
N ALA A 48 -18.93 -39.23 11.38
CA ALA A 48 -17.51 -38.86 11.34
C ALA A 48 -17.08 -38.39 9.94
N ILE A 49 -17.50 -39.11 8.90
CA ILE A 49 -17.10 -38.84 7.50
C ILE A 49 -17.55 -37.43 7.04
N PRO A 50 -18.84 -37.07 7.08
CA PRO A 50 -19.28 -35.74 6.63
C PRO A 50 -18.73 -34.60 7.49
N CYS A 51 -18.62 -34.79 8.82
CA CYS A 51 -18.05 -33.77 9.70
C CYS A 51 -16.56 -33.52 9.42
N LEU A 52 -15.77 -34.57 9.22
CA LEU A 52 -14.34 -34.43 8.88
C LEU A 52 -14.15 -33.77 7.52
N LEU A 53 -14.93 -34.17 6.51
CA LEU A 53 -14.90 -33.52 5.19
C LEU A 53 -15.23 -32.03 5.30
N TYR A 54 -16.27 -31.68 6.06
CA TYR A 54 -16.62 -30.27 6.29
C TYR A 54 -15.45 -29.49 6.92
N VAL A 55 -14.83 -30.05 7.96
CA VAL A 55 -13.69 -29.39 8.64
C VAL A 55 -12.51 -29.20 7.68
N VAL A 56 -12.13 -30.22 6.92
CA VAL A 56 -11.02 -30.11 5.96
C VAL A 56 -11.29 -29.09 4.87
N PHE A 57 -12.48 -29.14 4.24
CA PHE A 57 -12.78 -28.26 3.11
C PHE A 57 -13.13 -26.84 3.52
N ILE A 58 -13.95 -26.65 4.55
CA ILE A 58 -14.43 -25.32 4.92
C ILE A 58 -13.45 -24.63 5.87
N VAL A 59 -13.05 -25.30 6.96
CA VAL A 59 -12.19 -24.68 7.98
C VAL A 59 -10.76 -24.54 7.48
N PHE A 60 -10.21 -25.57 6.84
CA PHE A 60 -8.82 -25.50 6.39
C PHE A 60 -8.67 -24.97 4.97
N ALA A 61 -9.41 -25.47 3.98
CA ALA A 61 -9.19 -25.01 2.60
C ALA A 61 -9.84 -23.64 2.31
N ALA A 62 -11.14 -23.48 2.58
CA ALA A 62 -11.87 -22.26 2.20
C ALA A 62 -11.40 -21.04 2.99
N LEU A 63 -11.28 -21.13 4.33
CA LEU A 63 -10.78 -20.00 5.13
C LEU A 63 -9.36 -19.60 4.72
N ARG A 64 -8.45 -20.57 4.52
CA ARG A 64 -7.07 -20.26 4.11
C ARG A 64 -7.02 -19.66 2.71
N LEU A 65 -7.85 -20.14 1.79
CA LEU A 65 -7.97 -19.57 0.45
C LEU A 65 -8.46 -18.11 0.51
N ILE A 66 -9.49 -17.83 1.30
CA ILE A 66 -10.01 -16.47 1.50
C ILE A 66 -8.92 -15.57 2.10
N THR A 67 -8.22 -16.03 3.15
CA THR A 67 -7.12 -15.27 3.74
C THR A 67 -6.01 -15.00 2.72
N ALA A 68 -5.62 -16.00 1.91
CA ALA A 68 -4.60 -15.83 0.89
C ALA A 68 -5.02 -14.82 -0.19
N LEU A 69 -6.30 -14.84 -0.62
CA LEU A 69 -6.83 -13.86 -1.56
C LEU A 69 -6.83 -12.44 -0.98
N LEU A 70 -7.23 -12.28 0.29
CA LEU A 70 -7.20 -10.97 0.94
C LEU A 70 -5.77 -10.42 1.02
N VAL A 71 -4.80 -11.24 1.46
CA VAL A 71 -3.38 -10.85 1.50
C VAL A 71 -2.87 -10.46 0.11
N ARG A 72 -3.19 -11.26 -0.91
CA ARG A 72 -2.80 -10.96 -2.29
C ARG A 72 -3.37 -9.64 -2.78
N SER A 73 -4.65 -9.37 -2.53
CA SER A 73 -5.29 -8.11 -2.90
C SER A 73 -4.66 -6.92 -2.18
N THR A 74 -4.34 -7.05 -0.89
CA THR A 74 -3.65 -6.00 -0.13
C THR A 74 -2.25 -5.74 -0.69
N MET A 75 -1.47 -6.80 -0.97
CA MET A 75 -0.13 -6.65 -1.56
C MET A 75 -0.19 -6.01 -2.95
N GLN A 76 -1.18 -6.35 -3.77
CA GLN A 76 -1.35 -5.78 -5.10
C GLN A 76 -1.73 -4.29 -5.05
N ALA A 77 -2.60 -3.90 -4.12
CA ALA A 77 -2.93 -2.49 -3.90
C ALA A 77 -1.66 -1.70 -3.50
N MET A 78 -0.89 -2.22 -2.55
CA MET A 78 0.37 -1.60 -2.13
C MET A 78 1.39 -1.49 -3.28
N SER A 79 1.52 -2.50 -4.13
CA SER A 79 2.45 -2.44 -5.27
C SER A 79 2.02 -1.41 -6.31
N ASN A 80 0.71 -1.26 -6.54
CA ASN A 80 0.19 -0.27 -7.47
C ASN A 80 0.41 1.15 -6.93
N ASP A 81 0.19 1.37 -5.63
CA ASP A 81 0.44 2.65 -4.98
C ASP A 81 1.92 3.05 -5.10
N VAL A 82 2.83 2.10 -4.86
CA VAL A 82 4.28 2.33 -5.03
C VAL A 82 4.64 2.64 -6.49
N ALA A 83 4.13 1.87 -7.45
CA ALA A 83 4.39 2.11 -8.87
C ALA A 83 3.87 3.49 -9.32
N THR A 84 2.69 3.87 -8.83
CA THR A 84 2.06 5.17 -9.13
C THR A 84 2.87 6.31 -8.52
N ALA A 85 3.29 6.19 -7.25
CA ALA A 85 4.14 7.18 -6.58
C ALA A 85 5.50 7.35 -7.27
N VAL A 86 6.08 6.28 -7.83
CA VAL A 86 7.33 6.36 -8.61
C VAL A 86 7.10 7.13 -9.92
N LEU A 87 6.02 6.86 -10.64
CA LEU A 87 5.67 7.57 -11.88
C LEU A 87 5.42 9.05 -11.61
N GLU A 88 4.62 9.39 -10.58
CA GLU A 88 4.36 10.78 -10.19
C GLU A 88 5.64 11.53 -9.82
N ARG A 89 6.58 10.87 -9.13
CA ARG A 89 7.88 11.47 -8.79
C ARG A 89 8.73 11.71 -10.04
N GLN A 90 8.70 10.80 -11.00
CA GLN A 90 9.43 10.95 -12.27
C GLN A 90 8.82 12.09 -13.11
N GLU A 91 7.50 12.15 -13.24
CA GLU A 91 6.80 13.22 -13.95
C GLU A 91 7.09 14.58 -13.31
N ARG A 92 7.00 14.68 -11.97
CA ARG A 92 7.37 15.91 -11.25
C ARG A 92 8.83 16.30 -11.50
N SER A 93 9.75 15.34 -11.54
CA SER A 93 11.16 15.61 -11.83
C SER A 93 11.35 16.17 -13.25
N ILE A 94 10.65 15.62 -14.24
CA ILE A 94 10.70 16.09 -15.64
C ILE A 94 10.10 17.50 -15.75
N GLU A 95 8.95 17.75 -15.11
CA GLU A 95 8.33 19.07 -15.08
C GLU A 95 9.23 20.12 -14.42
N LEU A 96 9.89 19.77 -13.31
CA LEU A 96 10.83 20.65 -12.64
C LEU A 96 12.06 20.93 -13.51
N GLN A 97 12.61 19.92 -14.18
CA GLN A 97 13.75 20.11 -15.09
C GLN A 97 13.38 21.00 -16.28
N ALA A 98 12.18 20.83 -16.85
CA ALA A 98 11.68 21.68 -17.92
C ALA A 98 11.50 23.13 -17.48
N LYS A 99 10.94 23.37 -16.28
CA LYS A 99 10.79 24.71 -15.71
C LYS A 99 12.12 25.37 -15.39
N LEU A 100 13.06 24.62 -14.80
CA LEU A 100 14.43 25.09 -14.57
C LEU A 100 15.06 25.52 -15.89
N ARG A 101 14.99 24.67 -16.92
CA ARG A 101 15.54 25.00 -18.23
C ARG A 101 14.93 26.27 -18.84
N MET A 102 13.62 26.44 -18.74
CA MET A 102 12.96 27.69 -19.18
C MET A 102 13.46 28.92 -18.43
N LEU A 103 13.67 28.82 -17.11
CA LEU A 103 14.19 29.93 -16.30
C LEU A 103 15.64 30.28 -16.66
N PHE A 104 16.46 29.27 -16.93
CA PHE A 104 17.82 29.49 -17.41
C PHE A 104 17.84 30.14 -18.81
N GLU A 105 16.96 29.70 -19.72
CA GLU A 105 16.83 30.31 -21.05
C GLU A 105 16.31 31.76 -21.01
N ASP A 106 15.49 32.13 -20.02
CA ASP A 106 14.99 33.50 -19.85
C ASP A 106 16.02 34.45 -19.23
N GLY A 107 16.93 33.91 -18.40
CA GLY A 107 17.99 34.69 -17.75
C GLY A 107 19.31 34.77 -18.51
N ASP A 108 19.51 33.92 -19.51
CA ASP A 108 20.64 33.95 -20.44
C ASP A 108 20.46 35.14 -21.41
N LEU A 109 21.11 36.27 -21.10
CA LEU A 109 20.94 37.52 -21.85
C LEU A 109 21.89 37.61 -23.04
N ASP A 110 23.01 36.88 -23.01
CA ASP A 110 24.03 36.89 -24.06
C ASP A 110 23.95 35.68 -25.02
N GLY A 111 23.13 34.68 -24.67
CA GLY A 111 22.84 33.48 -25.47
C GLY A 111 23.95 32.44 -25.42
N ASP A 112 24.83 32.49 -24.42
CA ASP A 112 25.97 31.58 -24.28
C ASP A 112 25.60 30.21 -23.67
N LYS A 113 24.32 30.03 -23.28
CA LYS A 113 23.76 28.85 -22.61
C LYS A 113 24.32 28.58 -21.22
N ALA A 114 24.93 29.58 -20.62
CA ALA A 114 25.36 29.60 -19.24
C ALA A 114 24.74 30.82 -18.54
N LEU A 115 24.74 30.81 -17.20
CA LEU A 115 24.45 32.00 -16.43
C LEU A 115 25.72 32.48 -15.76
N SER A 116 26.15 33.69 -16.11
CA SER A 116 27.18 34.41 -15.38
C SER A 116 26.67 34.83 -13.99
N LEU A 117 27.59 35.08 -13.05
CA LEU A 117 27.22 35.61 -11.73
C LEU A 117 26.36 36.88 -11.82
N SER A 118 26.61 37.74 -12.80
CA SER A 118 25.85 38.96 -13.03
C SER A 118 24.43 38.73 -13.57
N GLU A 119 24.22 37.69 -14.37
CA GLU A 119 22.88 37.32 -14.87
C GLU A 119 22.10 36.57 -13.81
N TRP A 120 22.79 35.73 -13.04
CA TRP A 120 22.25 35.08 -11.86
C TRP A 120 21.74 36.09 -10.81
N GLU A 121 22.53 37.11 -10.49
CA GLU A 121 22.11 38.18 -9.56
C GLU A 121 20.84 38.90 -10.06
N LYS A 122 20.72 39.15 -11.37
CA LYS A 122 19.53 39.76 -11.98
C LYS A 122 18.32 38.82 -11.99
N LEU A 123 18.52 37.53 -12.29
CA LEU A 123 17.48 36.50 -12.23
C LEU A 123 16.86 36.42 -10.82
N LEU A 124 17.68 36.54 -9.78
CA LEU A 124 17.22 36.50 -8.39
C LEU A 124 16.45 37.77 -7.96
N GLU A 125 16.47 38.85 -8.74
CA GLU A 125 15.59 40.00 -8.52
C GLU A 125 14.13 39.68 -8.88
N HIS A 126 13.89 38.67 -9.73
CA HIS A 126 12.55 38.23 -10.10
C HIS A 126 11.92 37.36 -9.00
N ARG A 127 10.85 37.87 -8.38
CA ARG A 127 10.10 37.17 -7.31
C ARG A 127 9.66 35.75 -7.68
N GLU A 128 9.31 35.52 -8.95
CA GLU A 128 8.85 34.20 -9.42
C GLU A 128 9.95 33.14 -9.31
N ILE A 129 11.21 33.54 -9.51
CA ILE A 129 12.38 32.66 -9.47
C ILE A 129 12.78 32.34 -8.04
N VAL A 130 12.78 33.34 -7.16
CA VAL A 130 13.00 33.14 -5.72
C VAL A 130 11.94 32.20 -5.13
N GLN A 131 10.67 32.36 -5.54
CA GLN A 131 9.59 31.48 -5.11
C GLN A 131 9.75 30.06 -5.67
N PHE A 132 10.20 29.92 -6.92
CA PHE A 132 10.45 28.62 -7.53
C PHE A 132 11.64 27.88 -6.88
N LEU A 133 12.73 28.57 -6.57
CA LEU A 133 13.86 28.03 -5.80
C LEU A 133 13.44 27.62 -4.39
N SER A 134 12.57 28.40 -3.74
CA SER A 134 11.99 28.03 -2.45
C SER A 134 11.15 26.75 -2.51
N VAL A 135 10.43 26.51 -3.62
CA VAL A 135 9.70 25.24 -3.85
C VAL A 135 10.67 24.05 -4.03
N LEU A 136 11.88 24.30 -4.52
CA LEU A 136 12.97 23.32 -4.61
C LEU A 136 13.74 23.15 -3.28
N GLU A 137 13.28 23.77 -2.19
CA GLU A 137 13.96 23.79 -0.88
C GLU A 137 15.36 24.42 -0.92
N VAL A 138 15.59 25.29 -1.90
CA VAL A 138 16.85 26.01 -2.09
C VAL A 138 16.77 27.36 -1.37
N ASP A 139 17.65 27.59 -0.39
CA ASP A 139 17.64 28.80 0.42
C ASP A 139 18.42 29.94 -0.26
N VAL A 140 17.69 30.96 -0.72
CA VAL A 140 18.20 32.05 -1.58
C VAL A 140 18.83 33.21 -0.77
N HIS A 141 19.02 33.06 0.55
CA HIS A 141 19.49 34.15 1.42
C HIS A 141 20.91 34.68 1.10
N ASP A 142 21.70 33.96 0.31
CA ASP A 142 22.99 34.45 -0.21
C ASP A 142 23.17 34.00 -1.66
N ALA A 143 22.80 34.88 -2.60
CA ALA A 143 22.90 34.67 -4.04
C ALA A 143 24.28 34.19 -4.50
N LYS A 144 25.36 34.71 -3.88
CA LYS A 144 26.74 34.35 -4.21
C LYS A 144 27.12 32.99 -3.65
N MET A 145 26.72 32.70 -2.41
CA MET A 145 26.96 31.40 -1.81
C MET A 145 26.20 30.30 -2.57
N LEU A 146 24.96 30.57 -3.00
CA LEU A 146 24.18 29.63 -3.79
C LEU A 146 24.82 29.36 -5.16
N PHE A 147 25.28 30.41 -5.83
CA PHE A 147 26.00 30.31 -7.09
C PHE A 147 27.25 29.43 -6.93
N HIS A 148 28.09 29.71 -5.92
CA HIS A 148 29.29 28.92 -5.64
C HIS A 148 29.01 27.47 -5.21
N MET A 149 27.81 27.17 -4.68
CA MET A 149 27.41 25.79 -4.37
C MET A 149 26.96 25.01 -5.60
N LEU A 150 26.50 25.69 -6.64
CA LEU A 150 25.99 25.10 -7.89
C LEU A 150 27.04 25.10 -9.02
N ASP A 151 27.98 26.05 -8.97
CA ASP A 151 29.13 26.18 -9.88
C ASP A 151 30.11 25.02 -9.67
N ASP A 152 30.56 24.41 -10.78
CA ASP A 152 31.55 23.32 -10.78
C ASP A 152 33.00 23.84 -10.80
N GLY A 153 33.18 25.16 -10.72
CA GLY A 153 34.45 25.87 -10.58
C GLY A 153 34.89 26.61 -11.84
N ASP A 154 34.04 26.69 -12.87
CA ASP A 154 34.26 27.46 -14.09
C ASP A 154 33.70 28.90 -13.99
N GLY A 155 32.95 29.20 -12.92
CA GLY A 155 32.35 30.51 -12.69
C GLY A 155 31.07 30.74 -13.50
N LEU A 156 30.47 29.66 -14.01
CA LEU A 156 29.27 29.65 -14.84
C LEU A 156 28.29 28.57 -14.36
N LEU A 157 26.98 28.87 -14.43
CA LEU A 157 25.97 27.83 -14.20
C LEU A 157 25.47 27.30 -15.52
N THR A 158 25.77 26.02 -15.81
CA THR A 158 25.26 25.33 -16.99
C THR A 158 24.14 24.35 -16.61
N VAL A 159 23.13 24.24 -17.47
CA VAL A 159 22.10 23.21 -17.37
C VAL A 159 22.51 22.04 -18.27
N GLN A 160 22.78 20.88 -17.67
CA GLN A 160 23.10 19.64 -18.38
C GLN A 160 21.85 18.79 -18.65
#